data_AF-A0A0V0HJR9-F1
#
_entry.id   AF-A0A0V0HJR9-F1
#
_cell.length_a   1.000
_cell.length_b   1.000
_cell.length_c   1.000
_cell.angle_alpha   90.00
_cell.angle_beta   90.00
_cell.angle_gamma   90.00
#
_symmetry.space_group_name_H-M   'P 1'
#
loop_
_entity.id
_entity.type
_entity.pdbx_description
1 polymer ?
#
loop_
_entity_poly.entity_id
_entity_poly.type
_entity_poly.pdbx_seq_one_letter_code
_entity_poly.pdbx_strand_id
1 'polypeptide(L)'
;MLPSKKWPLIVLHNRRITGDKMDEPFNRSLVEKWKNADAIYATPTGSNDDWYWLYAAIKFRCLLVTNDEMRDHLFQLLGNDFFPKWKERHQVRFSFSETGPVFHMPPPCSIVIQESEEGYWHVPIASELESEEERTWLCIRRANSPMANQDSSTVNISKNVGDPTHKCPPTSSDPPHNQGDARSSTRR
;
A
#
# COMPACT_ATOMS: atom_id res chain seq x y z
N MET A 1 -9.09 -4.49 6.77
CA MET A 1 -9.80 -3.67 7.78
C MET A 1 -8.80 -2.74 8.44
N LEU A 2 -9.13 -1.46 8.64
CA LEU A 2 -8.26 -0.54 9.39
C LEU A 2 -8.15 -1.06 10.84
N PRO A 3 -6.94 -1.28 11.37
CA PRO A 3 -6.72 -1.94 12.66
C PRO A 3 -7.27 -1.16 13.87
N SER A 4 -7.60 0.12 13.70
CA SER A 4 -8.28 0.93 14.71
C SER A 4 -9.71 1.27 14.28
N LYS A 5 -10.69 1.16 15.19
CA LYS A 5 -12.07 1.63 15.01
C LYS A 5 -12.18 3.18 15.00
N LYS A 6 -11.18 3.88 14.48
CA LYS A 6 -11.16 5.34 14.37
C LYS A 6 -11.94 5.76 13.13
N TRP A 7 -12.71 6.82 13.25
CA TRP A 7 -13.36 7.45 12.10
C TRP A 7 -12.31 8.12 11.19
N PRO A 8 -12.46 8.03 9.86
CA PRO A 8 -11.68 8.87 8.96
C PRO A 8 -12.10 10.33 9.09
N LEU A 9 -11.18 11.26 8.85
CA LEU A 9 -11.52 12.67 8.68
C LEU A 9 -12.12 12.89 7.29
N ILE A 10 -13.36 13.35 7.25
CA ILE A 10 -14.08 13.72 6.04
C ILE A 10 -13.87 15.21 5.80
N VAL A 11 -13.28 15.58 4.68
CA VAL A 11 -13.13 16.98 4.27
C VAL A 11 -14.11 17.26 3.15
N LEU A 12 -14.99 18.24 3.35
CA LEU A 12 -16.00 18.62 2.36
C LEU A 12 -16.16 20.14 2.34
N HIS A 13 -16.37 20.70 1.15
CA HIS A 13 -16.72 22.11 1.05
C HIS A 13 -18.05 22.43 1.75
N ASN A 14 -18.12 23.52 2.51
CA ASN A 14 -19.28 23.86 3.36
C ASN A 14 -20.62 23.85 2.58
N ARG A 15 -20.61 24.34 1.33
CA ARG A 15 -21.78 24.30 0.42
C ARG A 15 -22.36 22.89 0.21
N ARG A 16 -21.55 21.83 0.29
CA ARG A 16 -22.01 20.43 0.20
C ARG A 16 -22.71 19.96 1.47
N ILE A 17 -22.41 20.60 2.61
CA ILE A 17 -22.97 20.28 3.92
C ILE A 17 -24.24 21.11 4.19
N THR A 18 -24.32 22.34 3.65
CA THR A 18 -25.44 23.27 3.87
C THR A 18 -26.43 23.34 2.71
N GLY A 19 -26.37 22.43 1.74
CA GLY A 19 -27.27 22.43 0.58
C GLY A 19 -28.54 21.61 0.82
N ASP A 20 -29.58 21.84 0.00
CA ASP A 20 -30.94 21.28 0.15
C ASP A 20 -30.98 19.75 0.32
N LYS A 21 -30.03 19.01 -0.28
CA LYS A 21 -29.95 17.54 -0.13
C LYS A 21 -29.59 17.10 1.29
N MET A 22 -28.94 17.96 2.07
CA MET A 22 -28.58 17.70 3.46
C MET A 22 -29.70 18.08 4.44
N ASP A 23 -30.78 18.71 3.96
CA ASP A 23 -31.98 18.97 4.76
C ASP A 23 -32.83 17.72 4.97
N GLU A 24 -32.59 16.65 4.22
CA GLU A 24 -33.21 15.36 4.49
C GLU A 24 -32.86 14.88 5.92
N PRO A 25 -33.83 14.48 6.76
CA PRO A 25 -33.60 14.11 8.16
C PRO A 25 -32.49 13.06 8.34
N PHE A 26 -32.44 12.08 7.44
CA PHE A 26 -31.42 11.04 7.45
C PHE A 26 -30.01 11.61 7.24
N ASN A 27 -29.79 12.37 6.16
CA ASN A 27 -28.50 12.97 5.84
C ASN A 27 -28.04 13.94 6.93
N ARG A 28 -28.96 14.75 7.46
CA ARG A 28 -28.70 15.66 8.58
C ARG A 28 -28.19 14.92 9.81
N SER A 29 -28.87 13.85 10.20
CA SER A 29 -28.46 13.03 11.35
C SER A 29 -27.09 12.39 11.15
N LEU A 30 -26.75 12.01 9.92
CA LEU A 30 -25.45 11.44 9.57
C LEU A 30 -24.32 12.48 9.67
N VAL A 31 -24.56 13.69 9.15
CA VAL A 31 -23.62 14.82 9.27
C VAL A 31 -23.42 15.20 10.74
N GLU A 32 -24.49 15.29 11.53
CA GLU A 32 -24.41 15.56 12.97
C GLU A 32 -23.60 14.49 13.69
N LYS A 33 -23.79 13.21 13.36
CA LYS A 33 -22.99 12.11 13.90
C LYS A 33 -21.50 12.29 13.60
N TRP A 34 -21.14 12.68 12.38
CA TRP A 34 -19.73 12.93 12.05
C TRP A 34 -19.16 14.16 12.74
N LYS A 35 -19.94 15.23 12.89
CA LYS A 35 -19.55 16.42 13.66
C LYS A 35 -19.28 16.08 15.13
N ASN A 36 -20.19 15.34 15.76
CA ASN A 36 -20.06 14.92 17.16
C ASN A 36 -18.90 13.96 17.40
N ALA A 37 -18.42 13.28 16.35
CA ALA A 37 -17.28 12.38 16.39
C ALA A 37 -15.95 13.05 16.00
N ASP A 38 -15.94 14.39 15.79
CA ASP A 38 -14.80 15.15 15.25
C ASP A 38 -14.23 14.55 13.94
N ALA A 39 -15.12 13.98 13.13
CA ALA A 39 -14.79 13.22 11.93
C ALA A 39 -15.10 13.96 10.63
N ILE A 40 -15.55 15.22 10.67
CA ILE A 40 -15.82 16.02 9.48
C ILE A 40 -15.34 17.46 9.64
N TYR A 41 -14.72 17.99 8.59
CA TYR A 41 -14.32 19.38 8.48
C TYR A 41 -14.96 20.02 7.24
N ALA A 42 -15.72 21.10 7.48
CA ALA A 42 -16.36 21.90 6.45
C ALA A 42 -15.39 22.99 5.96
N THR A 43 -14.87 22.91 4.74
CA THR A 43 -13.95 23.95 4.25
C THR A 43 -14.72 25.25 3.95
N PRO A 44 -14.15 26.43 4.28
CA PRO A 44 -14.78 27.73 4.05
C PRO A 44 -15.10 27.99 2.58
N THR A 45 -16.18 28.72 2.33
CA THR A 45 -16.58 29.13 0.98
C THR A 45 -15.48 29.92 0.29
N GLY A 46 -15.17 29.53 -0.95
CA GLY A 46 -14.14 30.20 -1.77
C GLY A 46 -12.72 29.69 -1.53
N SER A 47 -12.52 28.76 -0.59
CA SER A 47 -11.25 28.04 -0.44
C SER A 47 -11.25 26.75 -1.24
N ASN A 48 -10.08 26.36 -1.76
CA ASN A 48 -9.90 25.05 -2.39
C ASN A 48 -9.76 23.98 -1.28
N ASP A 49 -10.65 22.99 -1.26
CA ASP A 49 -10.63 21.87 -0.33
C ASP A 49 -9.41 20.95 -0.51
N ASP A 50 -8.77 20.97 -1.68
CA ASP A 50 -7.54 20.23 -1.99
C ASP A 50 -6.44 20.41 -0.95
N TRP A 51 -6.19 21.66 -0.57
CA TRP A 51 -5.17 21.97 0.41
C TRP A 51 -5.44 21.38 1.80
N TYR A 52 -6.72 21.25 2.17
CA TYR A 52 -7.10 20.80 3.51
C TYR A 52 -6.91 19.30 3.65
N TRP A 53 -7.46 18.51 2.72
CA TRP A 53 -7.28 17.07 2.78
C TRP A 53 -5.84 16.66 2.51
N LEU A 54 -5.12 17.38 1.63
CA LEU A 54 -3.72 17.10 1.37
C LEU A 54 -2.86 17.39 2.60
N TYR A 55 -3.02 18.57 3.19
CA TYR A 55 -2.28 18.95 4.40
C TYR A 55 -2.55 17.99 5.55
N ALA A 56 -3.81 17.60 5.77
CA ALA A 56 -4.16 16.64 6.81
C ALA A 56 -3.45 15.29 6.59
N ALA A 57 -3.53 14.72 5.37
CA ALA A 57 -2.92 13.44 5.07
C ALA A 57 -1.39 13.45 5.24
N ILE A 58 -0.73 14.53 4.79
CA ILE A 58 0.72 14.70 4.94
C ILE A 58 1.10 14.87 6.42
N LYS A 59 0.45 15.79 7.14
CA LYS A 59 0.77 16.11 8.53
C LYS A 59 0.59 14.91 9.46
N PHE A 60 -0.50 14.16 9.27
CA PHE A 60 -0.81 13.00 10.10
C PHE A 60 -0.22 11.69 9.56
N ARG A 61 0.48 11.74 8.42
CA ARG A 61 1.16 10.59 7.78
C ARG A 61 0.21 9.39 7.63
N CYS A 62 -0.99 9.66 7.13
CA CYS A 62 -2.08 8.69 7.03
C CYS A 62 -2.54 8.47 5.59
N LEU A 63 -3.41 7.49 5.40
CA LEU A 63 -4.03 7.22 4.10
C LEU A 63 -4.94 8.38 3.67
N LEU A 64 -4.98 8.63 2.36
CA LEU A 64 -5.85 9.60 1.70
C LEU A 64 -6.79 8.85 0.76
N VAL A 65 -8.09 8.86 1.04
CA VAL A 65 -9.08 8.20 0.18
C VAL A 65 -9.58 9.19 -0.87
N THR A 66 -9.15 9.03 -2.12
CA THR A 66 -9.60 9.86 -3.24
C THR A 66 -9.32 9.18 -4.58
N ASN A 67 -10.21 9.39 -5.56
CA ASN A 67 -9.99 9.02 -6.95
C ASN A 67 -9.44 10.17 -7.80
N ASP A 68 -9.18 11.33 -7.20
CA ASP A 68 -8.54 12.44 -7.89
C ASP A 68 -7.12 12.05 -8.33
N GLU A 69 -6.76 12.42 -9.56
CA GLU A 69 -5.44 12.12 -10.12
C GLU A 69 -4.35 13.08 -9.60
N MET A 70 -4.76 14.20 -9.02
CA MET A 70 -3.92 15.30 -8.53
C MET A 70 -3.02 15.86 -9.65
N ARG A 71 -3.61 16.03 -10.85
CA ARG A 71 -2.90 16.44 -12.08
C ARG A 71 -2.83 17.95 -12.30
N ASP A 72 -3.55 18.72 -11.51
CA ASP A 72 -3.61 20.17 -11.69
C ASP A 72 -2.24 20.82 -11.50
N HIS A 73 -2.02 21.96 -12.17
CA HIS A 73 -0.80 22.76 -12.03
C HIS A 73 -0.48 23.12 -10.56
N LEU A 74 -1.50 23.12 -9.71
CA LEU A 74 -1.38 23.30 -8.27
C LEU A 74 -0.49 22.24 -7.60
N PHE A 75 -0.56 20.98 -8.02
CA PHE A 75 0.21 19.89 -7.45
C PHE A 75 1.62 19.78 -8.06
N GLN A 76 1.85 20.38 -9.24
CA GLN A 76 3.20 20.44 -9.83
C GLN A 76 4.18 21.22 -8.93
N LEU A 77 3.68 22.14 -8.09
CA LEU A 77 4.47 22.85 -7.08
C LEU A 77 5.05 21.93 -6.00
N LEU A 78 4.50 20.73 -5.80
CA LEU A 78 4.97 19.76 -4.80
C LEU A 78 6.17 18.94 -5.29
N GLY A 79 6.59 19.16 -6.54
CA GLY A 79 7.77 18.55 -7.14
C GLY A 79 7.52 17.15 -7.72
N ASN A 80 8.32 16.79 -8.72
CA ASN A 80 8.16 15.55 -9.48
C ASN A 80 8.82 14.31 -8.84
N ASP A 81 9.47 14.47 -7.68
CA ASP A 81 10.17 13.36 -7.01
C ASP A 81 9.43 12.89 -5.75
N PHE A 82 9.22 13.80 -4.79
CA PHE A 82 8.58 13.46 -3.51
C PHE A 82 7.09 13.11 -3.67
N PHE A 83 6.34 13.94 -4.39
CA PHE A 83 4.88 13.84 -4.40
C PHE A 83 4.36 12.56 -5.07
N PRO A 84 4.89 12.10 -6.23
CA PRO A 84 4.48 10.83 -6.80
C PRO A 84 4.72 9.63 -5.88
N LYS A 85 5.88 9.58 -5.21
CA LYS A 85 6.21 8.54 -4.22
C LYS A 85 5.30 8.59 -3.00
N TRP A 86 4.98 9.80 -2.53
CA TRP A 86 4.03 9.98 -1.44
C TRP A 86 2.63 9.52 -1.86
N LYS A 87 2.18 9.89 -3.06
CA LYS A 87 0.87 9.51 -3.62
C LYS A 87 0.74 7.99 -3.71
N GLU A 88 1.71 7.30 -4.30
CA GLU A 88 1.77 5.82 -4.40
C GLU A 88 1.56 5.16 -3.03
N ARG A 89 2.15 5.73 -1.97
CA ARG A 89 2.16 5.09 -0.64
C ARG A 89 0.95 5.43 0.24
N HIS A 90 0.22 6.51 -0.06
CA HIS A 90 -0.84 7.03 0.80
C HIS A 90 -2.22 7.08 0.12
N GLN A 91 -2.29 7.16 -1.20
CA GLN A 91 -3.57 7.25 -1.91
C GLN A 91 -4.29 5.90 -1.92
N VAL A 92 -5.49 5.88 -1.34
CA VAL A 92 -6.44 4.78 -1.47
C VAL A 92 -7.46 5.17 -2.53
N ARG A 93 -7.46 4.46 -3.65
CA ARG A 93 -8.49 4.60 -4.68
C ARG A 93 -9.68 3.72 -4.33
N PHE A 94 -10.83 3.99 -4.92
CA PHE A 94 -12.01 3.17 -4.72
C PHE A 94 -12.84 3.02 -6.00
N SER A 95 -13.52 1.89 -6.12
CA SER A 95 -14.55 1.65 -7.12
C SER A 95 -15.83 1.19 -6.42
N PHE A 96 -16.96 1.16 -7.13
CA PHE A 96 -18.21 0.60 -6.62
C PHE A 96 -18.52 -0.70 -7.35
N SER A 97 -18.73 -1.77 -6.59
CA SER A 97 -19.28 -3.03 -7.06
C SER A 97 -20.77 -3.13 -6.68
N GLU A 98 -21.43 -4.22 -7.08
CA GLU A 98 -22.81 -4.53 -6.66
C GLU A 98 -22.97 -4.65 -5.14
N THR A 99 -21.90 -5.03 -4.43
CA THR A 99 -21.91 -5.22 -2.97
C THR A 99 -21.46 -3.98 -2.19
N GLY A 100 -21.01 -2.92 -2.88
CA GLY A 100 -20.62 -1.65 -2.26
C GLY A 100 -19.24 -1.15 -2.70
N PRO A 101 -18.63 -0.21 -1.94
CA PRO A 101 -17.33 0.33 -2.28
C PRO A 101 -16.21 -0.70 -2.08
N VAL A 102 -15.33 -0.82 -3.07
CA VAL A 102 -14.08 -1.59 -3.02
C VAL A 102 -12.94 -0.60 -2.93
N PHE A 103 -12.09 -0.75 -1.91
CA PHE A 103 -10.93 0.11 -1.69
C PHE A 103 -9.65 -0.57 -2.19
N HIS A 104 -8.95 0.11 -3.09
CA HIS A 104 -7.66 -0.29 -3.64
C HIS A 104 -6.57 0.36 -2.78
N MET A 105 -5.97 -0.44 -1.91
CA MET A 105 -4.98 0.02 -0.94
C MET A 105 -3.62 0.24 -1.62
N PRO A 106 -2.80 1.20 -1.16
CA PRO A 106 -1.40 1.33 -1.58
C PRO A 106 -0.64 0.00 -1.52
N PRO A 107 0.32 -0.23 -2.44
CA PRO A 107 1.17 -1.41 -2.41
C PRO A 107 1.84 -1.60 -1.03
N PRO A 108 1.95 -2.85 -0.54
CA PRO A 108 2.52 -3.13 0.79
C PRO A 108 4.02 -2.79 0.87
N CYS A 109 4.71 -2.84 -0.26
CA CYS A 109 6.12 -2.48 -0.43
C CYS A 109 6.28 -1.39 -1.49
N SER A 110 7.31 -0.57 -1.37
CA SER A 110 7.64 0.45 -2.37
C SER A 110 8.29 -0.18 -3.59
N ILE A 111 7.93 0.26 -4.79
CA ILE A 111 8.50 -0.23 -6.04
C ILE A 111 9.80 0.51 -6.37
N VAL A 112 10.82 0.27 -5.55
CA VAL A 112 12.16 0.87 -5.67
C VAL A 112 13.23 -0.21 -5.55
N ILE A 113 14.47 0.12 -5.90
CA ILE A 113 15.62 -0.74 -5.60
C ILE A 113 15.75 -0.85 -4.07
N GLN A 114 15.84 -2.08 -3.57
CA GLN A 114 15.91 -2.37 -2.13
C GLN A 114 17.07 -3.32 -1.84
N GLU A 115 17.80 -3.04 -0.76
CA GLU A 115 18.79 -3.93 -0.16
C GLU A 115 18.25 -4.46 1.18
N SER A 116 18.31 -5.77 1.39
CA SER A 116 17.92 -6.41 2.64
C SER A 116 19.06 -6.41 3.67
N GLU A 117 18.74 -6.66 4.94
CA GLU A 117 19.73 -6.81 6.01
C GLU A 117 20.73 -7.96 5.76
N GLU A 118 20.32 -8.98 5.01
CA GLU A 118 21.17 -10.10 4.58
C GLU A 118 22.05 -9.76 3.34
N GLY A 119 21.94 -8.53 2.82
CA GLY A 119 22.66 -8.06 1.65
C GLY A 119 22.08 -8.58 0.32
N TYR A 120 20.80 -8.93 0.28
CA TYR A 120 20.11 -9.28 -0.96
C TYR A 120 19.58 -8.03 -1.65
N TRP A 121 19.67 -8.01 -2.97
CA TRP A 121 19.18 -6.91 -3.78
C TRP A 121 17.90 -7.30 -4.52
N HIS A 122 16.92 -6.42 -4.46
CA HIS A 122 15.66 -6.52 -5.21
C HIS A 122 15.57 -5.30 -6.13
N VAL A 123 15.65 -5.54 -7.44
CA VAL A 123 15.66 -4.50 -8.46
C VAL A 123 14.40 -4.65 -9.33
N PRO A 124 13.44 -3.72 -9.28
CA PRO A 124 12.28 -3.75 -10.15
C PRO A 124 12.70 -3.40 -11.59
N ILE A 125 12.26 -4.19 -12.57
CA ILE A 125 12.49 -3.89 -13.98
C ILE A 125 11.40 -2.93 -14.45
N ALA A 126 11.79 -1.85 -15.14
CA ALA A 126 10.84 -0.93 -15.75
C ALA A 126 10.00 -1.67 -16.79
N SER A 127 8.68 -1.60 -16.66
CA SER A 127 7.72 -2.14 -17.62
C SER A 127 6.97 -0.99 -18.28
N GLU A 128 6.69 -1.10 -19.57
CA GLU A 128 5.83 -0.17 -20.30
C GLU A 128 4.34 -0.39 -19.99
N LEU A 129 3.98 -1.54 -19.40
CA LEU A 129 2.63 -1.85 -18.96
C LEU A 129 2.41 -1.31 -17.53
N GLU A 130 1.32 -0.55 -17.37
CA GLU A 130 0.92 0.07 -16.10
C GLU A 130 0.44 -0.93 -15.03
N SER A 131 0.28 -2.22 -15.35
CA SER A 131 -0.12 -3.24 -14.38
C SER A 131 1.02 -3.51 -13.38
N GLU A 132 0.95 -2.85 -12.23
CA GLU A 132 1.90 -3.03 -11.12
C GLU A 132 1.94 -4.49 -10.61
N GLU A 133 0.86 -5.25 -10.79
CA GLU A 133 0.70 -6.64 -10.33
C GLU A 133 1.59 -7.65 -11.08
N GLU A 134 2.03 -7.35 -12.30
CA GLU A 134 2.82 -8.26 -13.14
C GLU A 134 4.30 -7.83 -13.27
N ARG A 135 4.74 -6.85 -12.46
CA ARG A 135 6.10 -6.31 -12.57
C ARG A 135 7.14 -7.39 -12.31
N THR A 136 8.10 -7.53 -13.24
CA THR A 136 9.24 -8.43 -13.08
C THR A 136 10.30 -7.83 -12.15
N TRP A 137 10.84 -8.64 -11.24
CA TRP A 137 11.89 -8.25 -10.30
C TRP A 137 13.14 -9.11 -10.49
N LEU A 138 14.31 -8.47 -10.45
CA LEU A 138 15.58 -9.17 -10.33
C LEU A 138 15.92 -9.33 -8.85
N CYS A 139 16.02 -10.58 -8.40
CA CYS A 139 16.45 -10.93 -7.04
C CYS A 139 17.89 -11.43 -7.07
N ILE A 140 18.78 -10.74 -6.36
CA ILE A 140 20.21 -11.07 -6.28
C ILE A 140 20.52 -11.48 -4.85
N ARG A 141 20.95 -12.73 -4.67
CA ARG A 141 21.29 -13.30 -3.38
C ARG A 141 22.71 -13.85 -3.43
N ARG A 142 23.45 -13.74 -2.32
CA ARG A 142 24.73 -14.42 -2.18
C ARG A 142 24.46 -15.93 -2.14
N ALA A 143 25.26 -16.73 -2.84
CA ALA A 143 25.20 -18.17 -2.68
C ALA A 143 25.58 -18.51 -1.23
N ASN A 144 24.70 -19.21 -0.51
CA ASN A 144 25.08 -19.82 0.76
C ASN A 144 26.13 -20.87 0.43
N SER A 145 27.40 -20.61 0.71
CA SER A 145 28.42 -21.64 0.63
C SER A 145 28.20 -22.59 1.82
N PRO A 146 27.79 -23.86 1.63
CA PRO A 146 28.30 -24.88 2.52
C PRO A 146 29.82 -24.87 2.35
N MET A 147 30.54 -24.98 3.45
CA MET A 147 31.98 -24.84 3.52
C MET A 147 32.71 -25.54 2.37
N ALA A 148 33.69 -24.84 1.80
CA ALA A 148 34.81 -25.43 1.10
C ALA A 148 35.39 -26.57 1.96
N ASN A 149 35.30 -27.79 1.45
CA ASN A 149 36.22 -28.91 1.62
C ASN A 149 35.56 -30.16 1.03
N GLN A 150 35.74 -30.41 -0.27
CA GLN A 150 36.16 -31.72 -0.73
C GLN A 150 37.03 -31.54 -1.97
N ASP A 151 38.05 -32.37 -1.99
CA ASP A 151 39.29 -32.21 -2.72
C ASP A 151 39.16 -32.18 -4.23
N SER A 152 40.12 -31.45 -4.81
CA SER A 152 40.53 -31.56 -6.19
C SER A 152 40.67 -33.04 -6.61
N SER A 153 39.86 -33.48 -7.56
CA SER A 153 40.26 -34.54 -8.47
C SER A 153 39.69 -34.27 -9.86
N THR A 154 40.63 -34.27 -10.79
CA THR A 154 40.54 -33.94 -12.21
C THR A 154 39.61 -34.84 -13.02
N VAL A 155 38.84 -34.18 -13.90
CA VAL A 155 38.52 -34.50 -15.30
C VAL A 155 37.72 -35.78 -15.61
N ASN A 156 36.57 -35.60 -16.27
CA ASN A 156 36.31 -36.19 -17.59
C ASN A 156 35.23 -35.42 -18.38
N ILE A 157 35.62 -35.02 -19.59
CA ILE A 157 34.76 -34.40 -20.61
C ILE A 157 33.92 -35.50 -21.25
N SER A 158 32.59 -35.35 -21.24
CA SER A 158 31.73 -35.99 -22.23
C SER A 158 30.64 -35.02 -22.66
N LYS A 159 30.71 -34.63 -23.93
CA LYS A 159 29.66 -33.92 -24.67
C LYS A 159 28.36 -34.73 -24.62
N ASN A 160 27.23 -34.09 -24.40
CA ASN A 160 25.97 -34.43 -25.08
C ASN A 160 25.00 -33.24 -25.11
N VAL A 161 24.46 -33.05 -26.30
CA VAL A 161 23.49 -32.04 -26.74
C VAL A 161 22.08 -32.56 -26.44
N GLY A 162 21.15 -31.70 -26.00
CA GLY A 162 19.70 -31.95 -26.13
C GLY A 162 18.79 -31.43 -25.01
N ASP A 163 18.21 -30.24 -25.25
CA ASP A 163 16.83 -29.76 -25.00
C ASP A 163 16.21 -29.65 -23.57
N PRO A 164 15.35 -28.62 -23.32
CA PRO A 164 14.93 -28.20 -21.98
C PRO A 164 13.55 -28.73 -21.61
N THR A 165 13.39 -29.21 -20.38
CA THR A 165 12.10 -29.14 -19.64
C THR A 165 12.34 -29.57 -18.19
N HIS A 166 12.45 -28.63 -17.27
CA HIS A 166 12.26 -28.93 -15.85
C HIS A 166 11.40 -27.86 -15.17
N LYS A 167 10.14 -28.24 -14.96
CA LYS A 167 9.19 -27.59 -14.05
C LYS A 167 9.63 -27.90 -12.61
N CYS A 168 9.77 -26.87 -11.77
CA CYS A 168 9.94 -27.06 -10.32
C CYS A 168 8.61 -27.48 -9.65
N PRO A 169 8.62 -28.43 -8.71
CA PRO A 169 7.44 -28.79 -7.92
C PRO A 169 7.21 -27.80 -6.76
N PRO A 170 5.97 -27.63 -6.27
CA PRO A 170 5.67 -26.76 -5.14
C PRO A 170 6.06 -27.44 -3.83
N THR A 171 6.85 -26.76 -3.00
CA THR A 171 7.13 -27.18 -1.62
C THR A 171 6.00 -26.71 -0.70
N SER A 172 5.17 -27.65 -0.24
CA SER A 172 4.30 -27.48 0.92
C SER A 172 5.08 -27.79 2.20
N SER A 173 5.21 -26.81 3.08
CA SER A 173 5.61 -27.05 4.47
C SER A 173 4.90 -26.03 5.36
N ASP A 174 3.77 -26.45 5.93
CA ASP A 174 3.14 -25.80 7.07
C ASP A 174 4.07 -25.92 8.31
N PRO A 175 4.15 -24.90 9.18
CA PRO A 175 4.84 -25.01 10.46
C PRO A 175 3.94 -25.71 11.50
N PRO A 176 4.52 -26.42 12.49
CA PRO A 176 3.74 -27.17 13.46
C PRO A 176 3.05 -26.26 14.50
N HIS A 177 1.80 -26.60 14.76
CA HIS A 177 0.98 -26.12 15.87
C HIS A 177 1.65 -26.51 17.20
N ASN A 178 1.92 -25.53 18.07
CA ASN A 178 2.23 -25.80 19.48
C ASN A 178 1.12 -25.22 20.35
N GLN A 179 0.38 -26.11 21.03
CA GLN A 179 -0.56 -25.76 22.10
C GLN A 179 0.22 -25.73 23.42
N GLY A 180 -0.01 -24.70 24.24
CA GLY A 180 0.64 -24.60 25.55
C GLY A 180 0.25 -23.34 26.31
N ASP A 181 -0.92 -23.40 26.93
CA ASP A 181 -1.37 -22.84 28.21
C ASP A 181 -1.19 -21.37 28.63
N ALA A 182 -2.30 -20.92 29.21
CA ALA A 182 -2.58 -19.62 29.79
C ALA A 182 -1.70 -19.27 31.01
N ARG A 183 -1.40 -17.97 31.16
CA ARG A 183 -1.36 -17.31 32.46
C ARG A 183 -1.66 -15.82 32.36
N SER A 184 -2.67 -15.42 33.13
CA SER A 184 -3.09 -14.07 33.47
C SER A 184 -1.97 -13.26 34.14
N SER A 185 -1.84 -11.98 33.78
CA SER A 185 -1.34 -10.97 34.71
C SER A 185 -1.82 -9.57 34.34
N THR A 186 -2.62 -9.02 35.25
CA THR A 186 -3.00 -7.63 35.39
C THR A 186 -1.89 -6.86 36.12
N ARG A 187 -1.57 -5.64 35.67
CA ARG A 187 -1.16 -4.46 36.48
C ARG A 187 -0.89 -3.29 35.51
N ARG A 188 -1.70 -2.23 35.60
CA ARG A 188 -1.49 -0.97 36.35
C ARG A 188 -0.64 0.02 35.57
#